data_AF-A0A949G5A1-F1
#
_entry.id   AF-A0A949G5A1-F1
#
_cell.length_a   1.000
_cell.length_b   1.000
_cell.length_c   1.000
_cell.angle_alpha   90.00
_cell.angle_beta   90.00
_cell.angle_gamma   90.00
#
_symmetry.space_group_name_H-M   'P 1'
#
loop_
_entity.id
_entity.type
_entity.pdbx_description
1 polymer ?
#
loop_
_entity_poly.entity_id
_entity_poly.type
_entity_poly.pdbx_seq_one_letter_code
_entity_poly.pdbx_strand_id
1 'polypeptide(L)'
;MVELLDMNASQQQAAYLYGLWNRLSGQHVALGCSCTMSGMSVTLEDFEHDIADYLWSESERLGQTHVVAFLLAPGPIASQDRAIRGILTRLEEEYVPDAVTEWLLPRMTKTIESYAKLHGPAPEAPLLGGSSSWRKGYRD
;
A
#
# COMPACT_ATOMS: atom_id res chain seq x y z
N MET A 1 -21.37 29.29 4.82
CA MET A 1 -20.82 28.86 3.52
C MET A 1 -19.78 27.83 3.86
N VAL A 2 -20.18 26.56 3.92
CA VAL A 2 -19.30 25.46 4.33
C VAL A 2 -18.44 25.15 3.10
N GLU A 3 -17.15 25.45 3.18
CA GLU A 3 -16.16 24.91 2.27
C GLU A 3 -16.20 23.38 2.42
N LEU A 4 -16.98 22.73 1.56
CA LEU A 4 -16.74 21.35 1.19
C LEU A 4 -15.34 21.35 0.59
N LEU A 5 -14.34 21.02 1.40
CA LEU A 5 -13.01 20.67 0.92
C LEU A 5 -13.21 19.51 -0.05
N ASP A 6 -13.28 19.84 -1.34
CA ASP A 6 -13.23 18.87 -2.42
C ASP A 6 -11.95 18.07 -2.19
N MET A 7 -12.12 16.82 -1.75
CA MET A 7 -11.02 15.91 -1.49
C MET A 7 -10.22 15.82 -2.79
N ASN A 8 -8.98 16.32 -2.78
CA ASN A 8 -8.19 16.45 -4.01
C ASN A 8 -7.90 15.03 -4.57
N ALA A 9 -7.62 14.92 -5.86
CA ALA A 9 -7.36 13.65 -6.53
C ALA A 9 -6.25 12.83 -5.82
N SER A 10 -5.25 13.51 -5.25
CA SER A 10 -4.20 12.89 -4.43
C SER A 10 -4.72 12.26 -3.15
N GLN A 11 -5.61 12.94 -2.42
CA GLN A 11 -6.25 12.42 -1.20
C GLN A 11 -7.18 11.24 -1.52
N GLN A 12 -7.95 11.33 -2.61
CA GLN A 12 -8.79 10.22 -3.08
C GLN A 12 -7.95 8.98 -3.43
N GLN A 13 -6.81 9.18 -4.08
CA GLN A 13 -5.88 8.10 -4.40
C GLN A 13 -5.25 7.51 -3.14
N ALA A 14 -4.83 8.34 -2.18
CA ALA A 14 -4.31 7.87 -0.89
C ALA A 14 -5.35 7.02 -0.13
N ALA A 15 -6.61 7.48 -0.06
CA ALA A 15 -7.71 6.76 0.57
C ALA A 15 -8.00 5.41 -0.12
N TYR A 16 -7.97 5.37 -1.46
CA TYR A 16 -8.09 4.13 -2.22
C TYR A 16 -6.97 3.13 -1.88
N LEU A 17 -5.72 3.59 -1.89
CA LEU A 17 -4.56 2.77 -1.55
C LEU A 17 -4.61 2.30 -0.10
N TYR A 18 -5.06 3.14 0.83
CA TYR A 18 -5.25 2.78 2.23
C TYR A 18 -6.27 1.66 2.36
N GLY A 19 -7.43 1.78 1.70
CA GLY A 19 -8.46 0.75 1.70
C GLY A 19 -7.97 -0.57 1.09
N LEU A 20 -7.22 -0.52 -0.02
CA LEU A 20 -6.64 -1.70 -0.66
C LEU A 20 -5.61 -2.38 0.24
N TRP A 21 -4.67 -1.59 0.80
CA TRP A 21 -3.64 -2.09 1.71
C TRP A 21 -4.24 -2.67 2.98
N ASN A 22 -5.25 -2.03 3.58
CA ASN A 22 -5.93 -2.50 4.78
C ASN A 22 -6.62 -3.86 4.55
N ARG A 23 -7.22 -4.08 3.37
CA ARG A 23 -7.82 -5.39 3.01
C ARG A 23 -6.76 -6.47 2.81
N LEU A 24 -5.70 -6.17 2.05
CA LEU A 24 -4.62 -7.13 1.75
C LEU A 24 -3.89 -7.55 3.04
N SER A 25 -3.56 -6.58 3.88
CA SER A 25 -2.94 -6.82 5.18
C SER A 25 -3.82 -7.63 6.14
N GLY A 26 -5.13 -7.35 6.18
CA GLY A 26 -6.09 -8.14 6.95
C GLY A 26 -6.24 -9.58 6.45
N GLN A 27 -6.21 -9.79 5.13
CA GLN A 27 -6.26 -11.13 4.52
C GLN A 27 -4.98 -11.94 4.76
N HIS A 28 -3.81 -11.31 4.75
CA HIS A 28 -2.53 -11.98 5.01
C HIS A 28 -2.46 -12.55 6.43
N VAL A 29 -2.98 -11.81 7.43
CA VAL A 29 -3.08 -12.25 8.82
C VAL A 29 -4.14 -13.35 8.99
N ALA A 30 -5.27 -13.26 8.29
CA ALA A 30 -6.38 -14.21 8.43
C ALA A 30 -6.16 -15.55 7.71
N LEU A 31 -5.39 -15.58 6.62
CA LEU A 31 -5.10 -16.80 5.86
C LEU A 31 -3.88 -17.58 6.38
N GLY A 32 -3.19 -17.07 7.42
CA GLY A 32 -2.01 -17.75 7.97
C GLY A 32 -0.94 -18.00 6.91
N CYS A 33 -0.90 -17.20 5.84
CA CYS A 33 0.19 -17.23 4.88
C CYS A 33 1.40 -16.62 5.57
N SER A 34 2.12 -17.43 6.35
CA SER A 34 3.57 -17.29 6.33
C SER A 34 3.95 -17.43 4.87
N CYS A 35 4.36 -16.35 4.22
CA CYS A 35 5.13 -16.46 2.99
C CYS A 35 6.46 -17.13 3.39
N THR A 36 6.42 -18.44 3.62
CA THR A 36 7.56 -19.29 3.99
C THR A 36 8.37 -19.54 2.73
N MET A 37 8.83 -18.47 2.08
CA MET A 37 9.87 -18.58 1.06
C MET A 37 11.20 -18.52 1.83
N SER A 38 11.68 -19.69 2.26
CA SER A 38 12.98 -19.92 2.96
C SER A 38 12.98 -20.04 4.50
N GLY A 39 11.85 -20.30 5.15
CA GLY A 39 11.82 -20.63 6.60
C GLY A 39 11.85 -19.43 7.55
N MET A 40 11.74 -18.20 7.03
CA MET A 40 11.56 -16.98 7.80
C MET A 40 10.09 -16.55 7.75
N SER A 41 9.45 -16.38 8.91
CA SER A 41 8.12 -15.77 9.01
C SER A 41 8.30 -14.26 8.99
N VAL A 42 8.02 -13.62 7.86
CA VAL A 42 7.98 -12.15 7.75
C VAL A 42 6.63 -11.67 8.26
N THR A 43 6.62 -10.74 9.22
CA THR A 43 5.38 -10.13 9.69
C THR A 43 4.91 -9.07 8.69
N LEU A 44 3.62 -8.71 8.75
CA LEU A 44 3.11 -7.58 7.98
C LEU A 44 3.90 -6.29 8.27
N GLU A 45 4.30 -6.11 9.52
CA GLU A 45 5.03 -4.93 9.98
C GLU A 45 6.42 -4.85 9.34
N ASP A 46 7.16 -5.96 9.33
CA ASP A 46 8.46 -6.04 8.64
C ASP A 46 8.32 -5.68 7.15
N PHE A 47 7.25 -6.15 6.51
CA PHE A 47 6.99 -5.84 5.10
C PHE A 47 6.62 -4.37 4.87
N GLU A 48 5.85 -3.76 5.78
CA GLU A 48 5.57 -2.32 5.72
C GLU A 48 6.86 -1.51 5.90
N HIS A 49 7.77 -1.93 6.78
CA HIS A 49 9.09 -1.33 6.93
C HIS A 49 9.94 -1.49 5.67
N ASP A 50 9.96 -2.67 5.04
CA ASP A 50 10.73 -2.89 3.80
C ASP A 50 10.29 -1.94 2.67
N ILE A 51 8.98 -1.75 2.49
CA ILE A 51 8.46 -0.80 1.49
C ILE A 51 8.85 0.64 1.87
N ALA A 52 8.68 1.02 3.13
CA ALA A 52 8.96 2.38 3.58
C ALA A 52 10.45 2.71 3.49
N ASP A 53 11.32 1.76 3.82
CA ASP A 53 12.78 1.86 3.73
C ASP A 53 13.24 1.96 2.28
N TYR A 54 12.65 1.15 1.39
CA TYR A 54 12.88 1.27 -0.06
C TYR A 54 12.49 2.66 -0.59
N LEU A 55 11.31 3.17 -0.21
CA LEU A 55 10.85 4.50 -0.63
C LEU A 55 11.77 5.61 -0.10
N TRP A 56 12.23 5.48 1.15
CA TRP A 56 13.17 6.41 1.75
C TRP A 56 14.52 6.39 1.02
N SER A 57 15.15 5.22 0.89
CA SER A 57 16.43 5.05 0.19
C SER A 57 16.40 5.59 -1.25
N GLU A 58 15.32 5.31 -1.98
CA GLU A 58 15.16 5.79 -3.35
C GLU A 58 14.93 7.31 -3.41
N SER A 59 14.20 7.88 -2.44
CA SER A 59 14.00 9.33 -2.34
C SER A 59 15.30 10.06 -2.03
N GLU A 60 16.16 9.53 -1.17
CA GLU A 60 17.49 10.08 -0.89
C GLU A 60 18.38 10.01 -2.13
N ARG A 61 18.43 8.85 -2.79
CA ARG A 61 19.23 8.63 -4.00
C ARG A 61 18.86 9.59 -5.13
N LEU A 62 17.58 9.94 -5.25
CA LEU A 62 17.06 10.85 -6.27
C LEU A 62 17.00 12.32 -5.82
N GLY A 63 17.48 12.65 -4.61
CA GLY A 63 17.51 14.02 -4.08
C GLY A 63 16.13 14.60 -3.77
N GLN A 64 15.14 13.77 -3.48
CA GLN A 64 13.75 14.19 -3.20
C GLN A 64 13.60 14.64 -1.74
N THR A 65 14.20 15.77 -1.39
CA THR A 65 14.31 16.27 -0.01
C THR A 65 12.96 16.47 0.67
N HIS A 66 11.93 16.94 -0.05
CA HIS A 66 10.57 17.07 0.50
C HIS A 66 9.94 15.72 0.84
N VAL A 67 10.21 14.68 0.04
CA VAL A 67 9.73 13.32 0.31
C VAL A 67 10.46 12.73 1.51
N VAL A 68 11.79 12.87 1.58
CA VAL A 68 12.59 12.41 2.72
C VAL A 68 12.09 13.06 4.02
N ALA A 69 11.90 14.38 4.01
CA ALA A 69 11.39 15.11 5.17
C ALA A 69 9.99 14.64 5.57
N PHE A 70 9.11 14.38 4.59
CA PHE A 70 7.76 13.87 4.84
C PHE A 70 7.79 12.46 5.45
N LEU A 71 8.60 11.56 4.90
CA LEU A 71 8.74 10.17 5.37
C LEU A 71 9.32 10.09 6.78
N LEU A 72 10.29 10.95 7.11
CA LEU A 72 10.95 10.95 8.42
C LEU A 72 10.27 11.84 9.48
N ALA A 73 9.23 12.59 9.12
CA ALA A 73 8.54 13.48 10.07
C ALA A 73 8.03 12.79 11.35
N PRO A 74 7.51 11.53 11.31
CA PRO A 74 7.13 10.81 12.52
C PRO A 74 8.32 10.23 13.31
N GLY A 75 9.52 10.21 12.72
CA GLY A 75 10.71 9.56 13.24
C GLY A 75 11.40 8.66 12.21
N PRO A 76 12.49 7.96 12.59
CA PRO A 76 13.15 6.99 11.72
C PRO A 76 12.20 5.87 11.26
N ILE A 77 12.28 5.44 9.99
CA ILE A 77 11.40 4.41 9.40
C ILE A 77 11.32 3.15 10.27
N ALA A 78 12.46 2.66 10.76
CA ALA A 78 12.54 1.46 11.61
C ALA A 78 11.80 1.57 12.96
N SER A 79 11.40 2.78 13.37
CA SER A 79 10.65 3.03 14.60
C SER A 79 9.18 3.38 14.36
N GLN A 80 8.74 3.45 13.11
CA GLN A 80 7.37 3.82 12.77
C GLN A 80 6.48 2.57 12.74
N ASP A 81 5.56 2.47 13.70
CA ASP A 81 4.55 1.42 13.66
C ASP A 81 3.63 1.61 12.44
N ARG A 82 3.41 0.53 11.68
CA ARG A 82 2.54 0.54 10.49
C ARG A 82 2.91 1.63 9.47
N ALA A 83 4.18 1.70 9.12
CA ALA A 83 4.76 2.78 8.32
C ALA A 83 3.96 3.12 7.05
N ILE A 84 3.51 2.12 6.29
CA ILE A 84 2.76 2.36 5.04
C ILE A 84 1.36 2.90 5.32
N ARG A 85 0.67 2.37 6.34
CA ARG A 85 -0.63 2.92 6.74
C ARG A 85 -0.49 4.34 7.24
N GLY A 86 0.51 4.64 8.06
CA GLY A 86 0.79 5.99 8.55
C GLY A 86 1.05 6.98 7.42
N ILE A 87 1.86 6.60 6.43
CA ILE A 87 2.12 7.41 5.23
C ILE A 87 0.81 7.70 4.47
N LEU A 88 -0.02 6.69 4.21
CA LEU A 88 -1.28 6.85 3.48
C LEU A 88 -2.30 7.69 4.23
N THR A 89 -2.44 7.50 5.55
CA THR A 89 -3.31 8.33 6.40
C THR A 89 -2.89 9.80 6.34
N ARG A 90 -1.59 10.08 6.41
CA ARG A 90 -1.10 11.47 6.33
C ARG A 90 -1.30 12.08 4.94
N LEU A 91 -1.13 11.29 3.88
CA LEU A 91 -1.44 11.74 2.50
C LEU A 91 -2.93 12.00 2.29
N GLU A 92 -3.81 11.35 3.07
CA GLU A 92 -5.26 11.55 3.04
C GLU A 92 -5.69 12.77 3.89
N GLU A 93 -5.19 12.88 5.12
CA GLU A 93 -5.65 13.84 6.14
C GLU A 93 -4.90 15.18 6.13
N GLU A 94 -3.61 15.19 5.76
CA GLU A 94 -2.78 16.40 5.79
C GLU A 94 -2.76 17.11 4.43
N TYR A 95 -2.55 18.42 4.45
CA TYR A 95 -2.17 19.14 3.23
C TYR A 95 -0.70 18.85 2.91
N VAL A 96 -0.49 17.91 1.99
CA VAL A 96 0.86 17.47 1.59
C VAL A 96 1.27 18.18 0.30
N PRO A 97 2.51 18.71 0.20
CA PRO A 97 2.98 19.37 -1.02
C PRO A 97 2.87 18.49 -2.27
N ASP A 98 2.53 19.10 -3.41
CA ASP A 98 2.37 18.39 -4.69
C ASP A 98 3.61 17.57 -5.06
N ALA A 99 4.81 18.11 -4.84
CA ALA A 99 6.07 17.40 -5.09
C ALA A 99 6.17 16.05 -4.33
N VAL A 100 5.56 15.96 -3.15
CA VAL A 100 5.54 14.72 -2.36
C VAL A 100 4.49 13.76 -2.90
N THR A 101 3.28 14.24 -3.20
CA THR A 101 2.19 13.39 -3.69
C THR A 101 2.47 12.88 -5.11
N GLU A 102 2.98 13.72 -6.01
CA GLU A 102 3.40 13.35 -7.37
C GLU A 102 4.52 12.31 -7.39
N TRP A 103 5.37 12.27 -6.37
CA TRP A 103 6.45 11.29 -6.28
C TRP A 103 6.03 9.99 -5.59
N LEU A 104 5.35 10.08 -4.44
CA LEU A 104 4.96 8.94 -3.61
C LEU A 104 3.78 8.17 -4.21
N LEU A 105 2.70 8.84 -4.61
CA LEU A 105 1.45 8.15 -4.99
C LEU A 105 1.63 7.20 -6.18
N PRO A 106 2.33 7.55 -7.27
CA PRO A 106 2.54 6.62 -8.38
C PRO A 106 3.35 5.39 -7.97
N ARG A 107 4.35 5.55 -7.09
CA ARG A 107 5.20 4.47 -6.60
C ARG A 107 4.44 3.54 -5.66
N MET A 108 3.73 4.11 -4.69
CA MET A 108 2.89 3.34 -3.78
C MET A 108 1.78 2.60 -4.52
N THR A 109 1.17 3.24 -5.53
CA THR A 109 0.18 2.59 -6.40
C THR A 109 0.78 1.36 -7.07
N LYS A 110 1.93 1.51 -7.73
CA LYS A 110 2.59 0.39 -8.40
C LYS A 110 2.92 -0.76 -7.43
N THR A 111 3.46 -0.44 -6.25
CA THR A 111 3.84 -1.45 -5.24
C THR A 111 2.61 -2.18 -4.69
N ILE A 112 1.60 -1.44 -4.22
CA ILE A 112 0.41 -2.00 -3.59
C ILE A 112 -0.44 -2.77 -4.61
N GLU A 113 -0.62 -2.27 -5.82
CA GLU A 113 -1.36 -2.98 -6.87
C GLU A 113 -0.62 -4.22 -7.38
N SER A 114 0.72 -4.17 -7.48
CA SER A 114 1.50 -5.35 -7.84
C SER A 114 1.32 -6.44 -6.77
N TYR A 115 1.34 -6.05 -5.49
CA TYR A 115 1.08 -6.97 -4.40
C TYR A 115 -0.35 -7.52 -4.44
N ALA A 116 -1.34 -6.66 -4.71
CA ALA A 116 -2.74 -7.05 -4.88
C ALA A 116 -2.93 -8.03 -6.04
N LYS A 117 -2.17 -7.92 -7.12
CA LYS A 117 -2.23 -8.89 -8.24
C LYS A 117 -1.64 -10.25 -7.88
N LEU A 118 -0.64 -10.28 -7.01
CA LEU A 118 0.04 -11.52 -6.59
C LEU A 118 -0.71 -12.24 -5.46
N HIS A 119 -1.41 -11.50 -4.59
CA HIS A 119 -2.03 -12.02 -3.38
C HIS A 119 -3.55 -11.80 -3.28
N GLY A 120 -4.11 -10.93 -4.12
CA GLY A 120 -5.55 -10.75 -4.20
C GLY A 120 -6.21 -11.92 -4.93
N PRO A 121 -7.48 -12.23 -4.61
CA PRO A 121 -8.28 -13.03 -5.53
C PRO A 121 -8.29 -12.31 -6.89
N ALA A 122 -8.06 -13.04 -7.97
CA ALA A 122 -8.07 -12.50 -9.33
C ALA A 122 -9.28 -11.55 -9.50
N PRO A 123 -9.11 -10.34 -10.07
CA PRO A 123 -10.19 -9.37 -10.20
C PRO A 123 -11.16 -9.78 -11.31
N GLU A 124 -11.76 -10.98 -11.21
CA GLU A 124 -13.00 -11.42 -11.85
C GLU A 124 -13.62 -12.56 -11.01
N ALA A 125 -14.06 -12.22 -9.80
CA ALA A 125 -15.18 -12.93 -9.20
C ALA A 125 -16.31 -11.91 -9.03
N PRO A 126 -17.27 -11.85 -9.97
CA PRO A 126 -18.50 -11.10 -9.75
C PRO A 126 -19.10 -11.54 -8.42
N LEU A 127 -19.45 -10.58 -7.58
CA LEU A 127 -20.25 -10.80 -6.36
C LEU A 127 -21.69 -11.18 -6.74
N LEU A 128 -21.89 -12.25 -7.51
CA LEU A 128 -23.17 -12.81 -7.87
C LEU A 128 -23.03 -14.33 -8.02
N GLY A 129 -23.44 -15.04 -6.98
CA GLY A 129 -24.08 -16.37 -7.01
C GLY A 129 -23.45 -17.50 -7.83
N GLY A 130 -23.10 -18.59 -7.14
CA GLY A 130 -23.13 -19.93 -7.73
C GLY A 130 -21.82 -20.69 -7.64
N SER A 131 -21.71 -21.52 -6.61
CA SER A 131 -20.74 -22.59 -6.47
C SER A 131 -20.91 -23.66 -7.56
N SER A 132 -20.22 -23.56 -8.72
CA SER A 132 -20.04 -24.76 -9.59
C SER A 132 -18.99 -24.74 -10.72
N SER A 133 -18.14 -23.72 -10.94
CA SER A 133 -17.33 -23.67 -12.19
C SER A 133 -15.84 -23.97 -12.09
N TRP A 134 -15.27 -24.29 -10.92
CA TRP A 134 -13.84 -24.60 -10.79
C TRP A 134 -13.48 -26.05 -11.19
N ARG A 135 -13.74 -26.45 -12.44
CA ARG A 135 -13.08 -27.65 -13.03
C ARG A 135 -13.13 -27.71 -14.56
N LYS A 136 -12.29 -26.94 -15.25
CA LYS A 136 -11.74 -27.22 -16.60
C LYS A 136 -10.87 -26.02 -17.01
N GLY A 137 -9.63 -26.12 -17.44
CA GLY A 137 -8.77 -27.25 -17.76
C GLY A 137 -7.61 -26.69 -18.57
N TYR A 138 -6.40 -26.74 -18.03
CA TYR A 138 -5.16 -26.64 -18.80
C TYR A 138 -4.97 -27.95 -19.56
N ARG A 139 -5.07 -27.88 -20.89
CA ARG A 139 -4.69 -28.82 -21.97
C ARG A 139 -5.35 -28.26 -23.23
N ASP A 140 -4.68 -27.85 -24.30
CA ASP A 140 -3.33 -28.08 -24.84
C ASP A 140 -2.70 -26.75 -25.26
#